data_AF-A0A644Z6X5-F1
#
_entry.id   AF-A0A644Z6X5-F1
#
_cell.length_a   1.000
_cell.length_b   1.000
_cell.length_c   1.000
_cell.angle_alpha   90.00
_cell.angle_beta   90.00
_cell.angle_gamma   90.00
#
_symmetry.space_group_name_H-M   'P 1'
#
loop_
_entity.id
_entity.type
_entity.pdbx_description
1 polymer ?
#
loop_
_entity_poly.entity_id
_entity_poly.type
_entity_poly.pdbx_seq_one_letter_code
_entity_poly.pdbx_strand_id
1 'polypeptide(L)'
;MSKNIYFSVDADVYEKFNIALNLTGETSDEAAETCLRWYIAQAFGNASKEYTPKTGKLIDNTDKDFYGKATQRIPMWALKPNQYNHKIIKAYFMAIDIEGEATLIMMERLCSDKERPDLFVPTFRNNYSQMKLDGPKSHGKVFEDDGERVWVWDEVEEILMKYKSSFYVEEE
;
A
#
# COMPACT_ATOMS: atom_id res chain seq x y z
N MET A 1 -4.79 -16.07 25.96
CA MET A 1 -4.44 -15.32 27.17
C MET A 1 -4.23 -13.87 26.77
N SER A 2 -4.87 -12.92 27.44
CA SER A 2 -4.62 -11.49 27.23
C SER A 2 -3.45 -11.00 28.10
N LYS A 3 -2.70 -10.02 27.59
CA LYS A 3 -1.56 -9.37 28.25
C LYS A 3 -1.72 -7.86 28.05
N ASN A 4 -1.50 -7.06 29.09
CA ASN A 4 -1.64 -5.61 29.02
C ASN A 4 -0.27 -4.95 28.91
N ILE A 5 -0.19 -3.86 28.14
CA ILE A 5 1.00 -3.03 27.94
C ILE A 5 0.61 -1.60 28.27
N TYR A 6 1.47 -0.89 29.01
CA TYR A 6 1.26 0.50 29.40
C TYR A 6 2.47 1.34 28.99
N PHE A 7 2.23 2.51 28.44
CA PHE A 7 3.25 3.49 28.07
C PHE A 7 2.69 4.90 28.20
N SER A 8 3.58 5.89 28.23
CA SER A 8 3.22 7.30 28.21
C SER A 8 3.41 7.85 26.80
N VAL A 9 2.51 8.72 26.38
CA VAL A 9 2.59 9.45 25.11
C VAL A 9 2.55 10.94 25.37
N ASP A 10 3.08 11.71 24.42
CA ASP A 10 2.95 13.16 24.43
C ASP A 10 1.47 13.58 24.36
N ALA A 11 1.14 14.71 24.98
CA ALA A 11 -0.24 15.19 25.08
C ALA A 11 -0.85 15.50 23.72
N ASP A 12 -0.09 16.09 22.79
CA ASP A 12 -0.56 16.40 21.44
C ASP A 12 -0.83 15.12 20.63
N VAL A 13 0.02 14.11 20.81
CA VAL A 13 -0.18 12.78 20.20
C VAL A 13 -1.43 12.12 20.73
N TYR A 14 -1.68 12.19 22.04
CA TYR A 14 -2.88 11.65 22.67
C TYR A 14 -4.15 12.33 22.16
N GLU A 15 -4.17 13.66 22.07
CA GLU A 15 -5.31 14.41 21.54
C GLU A 15 -5.61 14.05 20.08
N LYS A 16 -4.58 14.01 19.23
CA LYS A 16 -4.71 13.60 17.83
C LYS A 16 -5.19 12.16 17.69
N PHE A 17 -4.71 11.26 18.54
CA PHE A 17 -5.17 9.87 18.57
C PHE A 17 -6.67 9.78 18.88
N ASN A 18 -7.16 10.51 19.89
CA ASN A 18 -8.59 10.53 20.22
C ASN A 18 -9.45 11.13 19.09
N ILE A 19 -8.95 12.17 18.41
CA ILE A 19 -9.64 12.71 17.23
C ILE A 19 -9.74 11.64 16.13
N ALA A 20 -8.65 10.91 15.86
CA ALA A 20 -8.64 9.84 14.89
C ALA A 20 -9.66 8.74 15.23
N LEU A 21 -9.71 8.30 16.49
CA LEU A 21 -10.71 7.30 16.95
C LEU A 21 -12.15 7.78 16.72
N ASN A 22 -12.44 9.05 17.01
CA ASN A 22 -13.78 9.60 16.77
C ASN A 22 -14.14 9.65 15.28
N LEU A 23 -13.15 9.90 14.41
CA LEU A 23 -13.37 9.93 12.97
C LEU A 23 -13.55 8.53 12.37
N THR A 24 -12.85 7.52 12.89
CA THR A 24 -12.92 6.15 12.38
C THR A 24 -14.01 5.30 13.03
N GLY A 25 -14.46 5.67 14.24
CA GLY A 25 -15.37 4.88 15.04
C GLY A 25 -14.73 3.64 15.68
N GLU A 26 -13.40 3.54 15.64
CA GLU A 26 -12.64 2.45 16.24
C GLU A 26 -12.49 2.64 17.75
N THR A 27 -12.34 1.53 18.47
CA THR A 27 -11.93 1.58 19.87
C THR A 27 -10.42 1.80 20.01
N SER A 28 -9.98 2.33 21.16
CA SER A 28 -8.56 2.50 21.44
C SER A 28 -7.78 1.20 21.32
N ASP A 29 -8.40 0.09 21.73
CA ASP A 29 -7.76 -1.23 21.77
C ASP A 29 -7.58 -1.79 20.34
N GLU A 30 -8.58 -1.63 19.47
CA GLU A 30 -8.50 -2.06 18.06
C GLU A 30 -7.43 -1.27 17.29
N ALA A 31 -7.38 0.04 17.48
CA ALA A 31 -6.38 0.90 16.86
C ALA A 31 -4.98 0.56 17.39
N ALA A 32 -4.82 0.40 18.71
CA ALA A 32 -3.55 0.05 19.33
C ALA A 32 -3.05 -1.33 18.88
N GLU A 33 -3.93 -2.34 18.83
CA GLU A 33 -3.57 -3.67 18.35
C GLU A 33 -3.12 -3.65 16.88
N THR A 34 -3.82 -2.87 16.05
CA THR A 34 -3.46 -2.69 14.63
C THR A 34 -2.08 -2.03 14.48
N CYS A 35 -1.82 -0.96 15.24
CA CYS A 35 -0.51 -0.30 15.27
C CYS A 35 0.60 -1.23 15.74
N LEU A 36 0.37 -2.03 16.78
CA LEU A 36 1.34 -3.01 17.28
C LEU A 36 1.65 -4.07 16.22
N ARG A 37 0.63 -4.61 15.55
CA ARG A 37 0.83 -5.59 14.46
C ARG A 37 1.63 -5.00 13.30
N TRP A 38 1.33 -3.76 12.92
CA TRP A 38 2.08 -3.05 11.89
C TRP A 38 3.54 -2.85 12.30
N TYR A 39 3.79 -2.38 13.54
CA TYR A 39 5.14 -2.18 14.04
C TYR A 39 5.94 -3.49 14.11
N ILE A 40 5.32 -4.59 14.56
CA ILE A 40 5.96 -5.92 14.58
C ILE A 40 6.35 -6.35 13.16
N ALA A 41 5.44 -6.20 12.20
CA ALA A 41 5.72 -6.54 10.80
C ALA A 41 6.88 -5.72 10.24
N GLN A 42 6.90 -4.41 10.53
CA GLN A 42 7.99 -3.53 10.10
C GLN A 42 9.32 -3.88 10.77
N ALA A 43 9.32 -4.10 12.09
CA ALA A 43 10.53 -4.43 12.85
C ALA A 43 11.15 -5.75 12.39
N PHE A 44 10.34 -6.79 12.17
CA PHE A 44 10.82 -8.07 11.67
C PHE A 44 11.23 -8.00 10.20
N GLY A 45 10.53 -7.22 9.37
CA GLY A 45 10.93 -6.95 8.00
C GLY A 45 12.28 -6.22 7.90
N ASN A 46 12.56 -5.30 8.83
CA ASN A 46 13.85 -4.60 8.85
C ASN A 46 14.97 -5.49 9.40
N ALA A 47 14.71 -6.24 10.47
CA ALA A 47 15.68 -7.18 11.04
C ALA A 47 16.05 -8.30 10.05
N SER A 48 15.11 -8.77 9.23
CA SER A 48 15.39 -9.80 8.21
C SER A 48 16.27 -9.27 7.07
N LYS A 49 16.15 -7.99 6.72
CA LYS A 49 17.01 -7.31 5.75
C LYS A 49 18.44 -7.12 6.26
N GLU A 50 18.63 -6.86 7.56
CA GLU A 50 19.97 -6.78 8.17
C GLU A 50 20.65 -8.15 8.28
N TYR A 51 19.89 -9.24 8.41
CA TYR A 51 20.43 -10.59 8.60
C TYR A 51 20.60 -11.41 7.31
N THR A 52 20.33 -10.84 6.12
CA THR A 52 20.56 -11.55 4.85
C THR A 52 22.03 -11.39 4.42
N PRO A 53 22.88 -12.44 4.48
CA PRO A 53 24.22 -12.35 3.92
C PRO A 53 24.09 -12.30 2.40
N LYS A 54 24.77 -11.35 1.76
CA LYS A 54 24.83 -11.21 0.30
C LYS A 54 25.56 -12.40 -0.34
N THR A 55 24.94 -13.57 -0.44
CA THR A 55 25.50 -14.69 -1.21
C THR A 55 24.40 -15.62 -1.73
N GLY A 56 24.29 -15.67 -3.07
CA GLY A 56 24.02 -16.90 -3.81
C GLY A 56 22.58 -17.43 -3.82
N LYS A 57 21.92 -17.27 -4.98
CA LYS A 57 20.78 -18.07 -5.43
C LYS A 57 20.94 -19.55 -5.04
N LEU A 58 20.05 -20.08 -4.22
CA LEU A 58 19.55 -21.45 -4.30
C LEU A 58 18.13 -21.50 -3.73
N ILE A 59 17.26 -22.15 -4.48
CA ILE A 59 15.83 -22.33 -4.25
C ILE A 59 15.68 -23.44 -3.21
N ASP A 60 14.92 -23.22 -2.12
CA ASP A 60 13.91 -24.21 -1.71
C ASP A 60 12.80 -23.58 -0.84
N ASN A 61 11.60 -24.08 -1.09
CA ASN A 61 10.31 -23.67 -0.52
C ASN A 61 10.19 -24.00 0.97
N THR A 62 9.82 -22.99 1.76
CA THR A 62 8.87 -23.01 2.90
C THR A 62 8.92 -21.60 3.51
N ASP A 63 7.88 -20.76 3.56
CA ASP A 63 6.50 -21.02 3.93
C ASP A 63 5.57 -19.91 3.40
N LYS A 64 4.28 -20.19 3.33
CA LYS A 64 3.24 -19.51 2.54
C LYS A 64 2.76 -18.20 3.18
N ASP A 65 3.01 -17.06 2.55
CA ASP A 65 2.20 -15.84 2.78
C ASP A 65 2.03 -14.93 1.54
N PHE A 66 2.61 -15.32 0.40
CA PHE A 66 2.37 -14.68 -0.89
C PHE A 66 1.19 -15.34 -1.58
N TYR A 67 0.05 -14.66 -1.62
CA TYR A 67 -1.09 -15.07 -2.43
C TYR A 67 -0.90 -14.68 -3.90
N GLY A 68 0.00 -13.73 -4.20
CA GLY A 68 0.35 -13.35 -5.58
C GLY A 68 -0.82 -12.84 -6.40
N LYS A 69 -1.85 -12.32 -5.73
CA LYS A 69 -3.10 -11.90 -6.39
C LYS A 69 -2.86 -10.74 -7.34
N ALA A 70 -1.99 -9.81 -6.97
CA ALA A 70 -1.65 -8.67 -7.80
C ALA A 70 -1.03 -9.11 -9.14
N THR A 71 -0.14 -10.11 -9.14
CA THR A 71 0.47 -10.66 -10.37
C THR A 71 -0.57 -11.13 -11.38
N GLN A 72 -1.65 -11.76 -10.90
CA GLN A 72 -2.74 -12.23 -11.76
C GLN A 72 -3.72 -11.12 -12.15
N ARG A 73 -3.87 -10.09 -11.31
CA ARG A 73 -4.88 -9.04 -11.47
C ARG A 73 -4.38 -7.82 -12.23
N ILE A 74 -3.09 -7.50 -12.19
CA ILE A 74 -2.48 -6.38 -12.91
C ILE A 74 -2.85 -6.38 -14.40
N PRO A 75 -2.75 -7.51 -15.15
CA PRO A 75 -3.20 -7.56 -16.54
C PRO A 75 -4.67 -7.17 -16.73
N MET A 76 -5.53 -7.56 -15.77
CA MET A 76 -6.97 -7.26 -15.83
C MET A 76 -7.26 -5.82 -15.45
N TRP A 77 -6.54 -5.25 -14.49
CA TRP A 77 -6.66 -3.85 -14.09
C TRP A 77 -6.16 -2.91 -15.18
N ALA A 78 -5.07 -3.28 -15.87
CA ALA A 78 -4.52 -2.53 -17.00
C ALA A 78 -5.55 -2.29 -18.12
N LEU A 79 -6.54 -3.18 -18.28
CA LEU A 79 -7.58 -3.11 -19.31
C LEU A 79 -8.92 -2.54 -18.79
N LYS A 80 -8.98 -2.04 -17.56
CA LYS A 80 -10.22 -1.58 -16.92
C LYS A 80 -10.05 -0.18 -16.32
N PRO A 81 -10.02 0.88 -17.14
CA PRO A 81 -9.73 2.25 -16.71
C PRO A 81 -10.70 2.78 -15.63
N ASN A 82 -11.92 2.28 -15.61
CA ASN A 82 -12.93 2.67 -14.63
C ASN A 82 -12.70 2.09 -13.21
N GLN A 83 -11.84 1.09 -13.03
CA GLN A 83 -11.58 0.50 -11.71
C GLN A 83 -10.60 1.33 -10.88
N TYR A 84 -10.86 1.48 -9.58
CA TYR A 84 -9.98 2.24 -8.69
C TYR A 84 -8.54 1.73 -8.66
N ASN A 85 -8.31 0.42 -8.73
CA ASN A 85 -6.96 -0.14 -8.80
C ASN A 85 -6.20 0.34 -10.05
N HIS A 86 -6.89 0.47 -11.19
CA HIS A 86 -6.30 1.04 -12.40
C HIS A 86 -5.92 2.49 -12.17
N LYS A 87 -6.86 3.29 -11.67
CA LYS A 87 -6.66 4.73 -11.45
C LYS A 87 -5.52 5.02 -10.47
N ILE A 88 -5.39 4.21 -9.42
CA ILE A 88 -4.29 4.33 -8.43
C ILE A 88 -2.94 3.98 -9.07
N ILE A 89 -2.86 2.91 -9.87
CA ILE A 89 -1.63 2.57 -10.60
C ILE A 89 -1.26 3.65 -11.62
N LYS A 90 -2.26 4.19 -12.34
CA LYS A 90 -2.06 5.32 -13.25
C LYS A 90 -1.53 6.54 -12.48
N ALA A 91 -2.12 6.87 -11.33
CA ALA A 91 -1.67 7.96 -10.48
C ALA A 91 -0.23 7.78 -9.98
N TYR A 92 0.17 6.55 -9.63
CA TYR A 92 1.55 6.23 -9.26
C TYR A 92 2.53 6.57 -10.40
N PHE A 93 2.26 6.08 -11.61
CA PHE A 93 3.11 6.34 -12.76
C PHE A 93 3.13 7.81 -13.14
N MET A 94 1.98 8.50 -13.09
CA MET A 94 1.92 9.94 -13.33
C MET A 94 2.69 10.75 -12.27
N ALA A 95 2.67 10.35 -11.00
CA ALA A 95 3.45 11.01 -9.96
C ALA A 95 4.96 10.93 -10.26
N ILE A 96 5.44 9.76 -10.70
CA ILE A 96 6.83 9.58 -11.15
C ILE A 96 7.13 10.44 -12.37
N ASP A 97 6.23 10.51 -13.35
CA ASP A 97 6.48 11.31 -14.56
C ASP A 97 6.52 12.83 -14.25
N ILE A 98 5.82 13.30 -13.21
CA ILE A 98 5.78 14.71 -12.81
C ILE A 98 6.98 15.09 -11.94
N GLU A 99 7.28 14.32 -10.89
CA GLU A 99 8.27 14.69 -9.84
C GLU A 99 9.51 13.80 -9.81
N GLY A 100 9.58 12.77 -10.66
CA GLY A 100 10.65 11.76 -10.65
C GLY A 100 10.47 10.68 -9.58
N GLU A 101 9.55 10.88 -8.63
CA GLU A 101 9.20 9.93 -7.57
C GLU A 101 7.71 9.97 -7.25
N ALA A 102 7.17 8.85 -6.76
CA ALA A 102 5.81 8.80 -6.26
C ALA A 102 5.80 9.08 -4.75
N THR A 103 5.01 10.08 -4.33
CA THR A 103 4.68 10.29 -2.93
C THR A 103 3.20 10.05 -2.69
N LEU A 104 2.88 9.63 -1.48
CA LEU A 104 1.51 9.32 -1.08
C LEU A 104 0.60 10.56 -1.16
N ILE A 105 1.15 11.74 -0.85
CA ILE A 105 0.46 13.04 -0.98
C ILE A 105 0.16 13.35 -2.44
N MET A 106 1.14 13.18 -3.35
CA MET A 106 0.93 13.46 -4.78
C MET A 106 -0.11 12.52 -5.38
N MET A 107 0.00 11.22 -5.10
CA MET A 107 -0.97 10.23 -5.57
C MET A 107 -2.38 10.51 -5.05
N GLU A 108 -2.53 10.86 -3.77
CA GLU A 108 -3.83 11.23 -3.20
C GLU A 108 -4.40 12.50 -3.85
N ARG A 109 -3.56 13.51 -4.09
CA ARG A 109 -3.97 14.74 -4.77
C ARG A 109 -4.49 14.45 -6.17
N LEU A 110 -3.76 13.64 -6.96
CA LEU A 110 -4.17 13.22 -8.30
C LEU A 110 -5.50 12.44 -8.27
N CYS A 111 -5.70 11.56 -7.28
CA CYS A 111 -6.91 10.75 -7.17
C CYS A 111 -8.11 11.50 -6.58
N SER A 112 -7.92 12.69 -6.01
CA SER A 112 -9.01 13.47 -5.37
C SER A 112 -9.66 14.48 -6.31
N ASP A 113 -9.09 14.68 -7.50
CA ASP A 113 -9.58 15.64 -8.49
C ASP A 113 -10.79 15.07 -9.27
N LYS A 114 -11.97 15.67 -9.08
CA LYS A 114 -13.22 15.27 -9.74
C LYS A 114 -13.23 15.60 -11.23
N GLU A 115 -12.43 16.57 -11.66
CA GLU A 115 -12.31 16.96 -13.06
C GLU A 115 -11.41 15.99 -13.85
N ARG A 116 -10.76 15.04 -13.14
CA ARG A 116 -9.96 13.95 -13.69
C ARG A 116 -10.62 12.60 -13.44
N PRO A 117 -11.74 12.28 -14.12
CA PRO A 117 -12.46 11.02 -13.92
C PRO A 117 -11.59 9.78 -14.19
N ASP A 118 -10.55 9.92 -15.01
CA ASP A 118 -9.55 8.90 -15.30
C ASP A 118 -8.63 8.56 -14.11
N LEU A 119 -8.57 9.43 -13.09
CA LEU A 119 -7.81 9.25 -11.85
C LEU A 119 -8.68 9.27 -10.59
N PHE A 120 -9.90 9.81 -10.68
CA PHE A 120 -10.73 10.06 -9.51
C PHE A 120 -11.10 8.77 -8.74
N VAL A 121 -10.69 8.71 -7.47
CA VAL A 121 -10.98 7.67 -6.49
C VAL A 121 -11.41 8.32 -5.16
N PRO A 122 -12.72 8.42 -4.88
CA PRO A 122 -13.24 9.15 -3.71
C PRO A 122 -12.81 8.58 -2.35
N THR A 123 -12.39 7.31 -2.30
CA THR A 123 -11.90 6.63 -1.10
C THR A 123 -10.46 6.13 -1.30
N PHE A 124 -9.60 7.00 -1.86
CA PHE A 124 -8.21 6.68 -2.21
C PHE A 124 -7.47 5.90 -1.12
N ARG A 125 -7.41 6.44 0.11
CA ARG A 125 -6.68 5.83 1.23
C ARG A 125 -7.10 4.38 1.53
N ASN A 126 -8.41 4.10 1.49
CA ASN A 126 -8.95 2.77 1.75
C ASN A 126 -8.65 1.78 0.62
N ASN A 127 -8.66 2.23 -0.64
CA ASN A 127 -8.31 1.37 -1.77
C ASN A 127 -6.79 1.13 -1.84
N TYR A 128 -6.01 2.19 -1.63
CA TYR A 128 -4.56 2.13 -1.59
C TYR A 128 -4.06 1.20 -0.47
N SER A 129 -4.62 1.29 0.74
CA SER A 129 -4.25 0.38 1.84
C SER A 129 -4.50 -1.09 1.50
N GLN A 130 -5.57 -1.40 0.75
CA GLN A 130 -5.84 -2.76 0.26
C GLN A 130 -4.85 -3.24 -0.81
N MET A 131 -4.19 -2.31 -1.50
CA MET A 131 -3.09 -2.58 -2.44
C MET A 131 -1.71 -2.63 -1.75
N LYS A 132 -1.63 -2.47 -0.43
CA LYS A 132 -0.41 -2.72 0.37
C LYS A 132 -0.43 -4.09 1.06
N LEU A 133 -1.57 -4.77 1.06
CA LEU A 133 -1.79 -6.02 1.78
C LEU A 133 -1.93 -7.19 0.79
N ASP A 134 -1.27 -8.31 1.06
CA ASP A 134 -1.47 -9.56 0.30
C ASP A 134 -2.30 -10.60 1.05
N GLY A 135 -3.13 -10.18 2.02
CA GLY A 135 -3.99 -11.11 2.75
C GLY A 135 -5.18 -11.62 1.93
N PRO A 136 -5.87 -12.71 2.32
CA PRO A 136 -6.90 -13.37 1.51
C PRO A 136 -8.02 -12.44 1.02
N LYS A 137 -8.44 -11.46 1.83
CA LYS A 137 -9.51 -10.49 1.51
C LYS A 137 -9.04 -9.20 0.81
N SER A 138 -7.75 -9.02 0.54
CA SER A 138 -7.21 -7.79 -0.06
C SER A 138 -7.34 -7.73 -1.59
N HIS A 139 -6.98 -6.58 -2.18
CA HIS A 139 -6.82 -6.45 -3.63
C HIS A 139 -5.58 -7.16 -4.17
N GLY A 140 -4.61 -7.46 -3.30
CA GLY A 140 -3.29 -7.98 -3.65
C GLY A 140 -2.28 -6.85 -3.50
N LYS A 141 -1.11 -7.17 -2.95
CA LYS A 141 -0.08 -6.17 -2.70
C LYS A 141 0.59 -5.74 -4.01
N VAL A 142 0.65 -4.43 -4.22
CA VAL A 142 1.27 -3.75 -5.36
C VAL A 142 2.31 -2.75 -4.88
N PHE A 143 2.00 -2.04 -3.79
CA PHE A 143 2.82 -0.95 -3.29
C PHE A 143 3.39 -1.23 -1.91
N GLU A 144 4.53 -0.61 -1.66
CA GLU A 144 5.11 -0.37 -0.35
C GLU A 144 5.33 1.13 -0.19
N ASP A 145 5.37 1.60 1.06
CA ASP A 145 5.74 2.97 1.38
C ASP A 145 6.39 3.07 2.77
N ASP A 146 7.12 4.15 2.98
CA ASP A 146 7.71 4.55 4.26
C ASP A 146 6.84 5.57 5.04
N GLY A 147 5.62 5.80 4.58
CA GLY A 147 4.72 6.84 5.07
C GLY A 147 4.71 8.12 4.21
N GLU A 148 5.71 8.30 3.34
CA GLU A 148 5.81 9.44 2.42
C GLU A 148 6.02 8.98 0.98
N ARG A 149 7.10 8.25 0.72
CA ARG A 149 7.51 7.74 -0.59
C ARG A 149 6.84 6.41 -0.86
N VAL A 150 6.36 6.23 -2.08
CA VAL A 150 5.69 5.01 -2.55
C VAL A 150 6.56 4.34 -3.61
N TRP A 151 6.75 3.03 -3.51
CA TRP A 151 7.43 2.22 -4.54
C TRP A 151 6.65 0.94 -4.82
N VAL A 152 6.93 0.35 -5.98
CA VAL A 152 6.34 -0.94 -6.39
C VAL A 152 6.99 -2.05 -5.58
N TRP A 153 6.17 -2.99 -5.13
CA TRP A 153 6.65 -4.20 -4.48
C TRP A 153 7.34 -5.11 -5.50
N ASP A 154 8.58 -5.51 -5.22
CA ASP A 154 9.48 -6.23 -6.14
C ASP A 154 8.82 -7.43 -6.85
N GLU A 155 8.02 -8.21 -6.11
CA GLU A 155 7.35 -9.44 -6.56
C GLU A 155 6.34 -9.20 -7.70
N VAL A 156 5.89 -7.95 -7.88
CA VAL A 156 4.99 -7.57 -8.96
C VAL A 156 5.60 -6.56 -9.94
N GLU A 157 6.85 -6.15 -9.73
CA GLU A 157 7.48 -5.11 -10.54
C GLU A 157 7.55 -5.51 -12.02
N GLU A 158 8.03 -6.72 -12.31
CA GLU A 158 8.17 -7.21 -13.69
C GLU A 158 6.82 -7.16 -14.45
N ILE A 159 5.76 -7.67 -13.83
CA ILE A 159 4.44 -7.72 -14.44
C ILE A 159 3.81 -6.32 -14.52
N LEU A 160 4.02 -5.47 -13.53
CA LEU A 160 3.50 -4.10 -13.55
C LEU A 160 4.16 -3.28 -14.66
N MET A 161 5.49 -3.37 -14.79
CA MET A 161 6.25 -2.68 -15.83
C MET A 161 5.90 -3.20 -17.23
N LYS A 162 5.65 -4.51 -17.38
CA LYS A 162 5.17 -5.10 -18.64
C LYS A 162 3.87 -4.47 -19.14
N TYR A 163 2.97 -4.11 -18.23
CA TYR A 163 1.67 -3.50 -18.57
C TYR A 163 1.66 -1.97 -18.39
N LYS A 164 2.80 -1.32 -18.11
CA LYS A 164 2.88 0.12 -17.83
C LYS A 164 2.15 0.97 -18.87
N SER A 165 2.39 0.73 -20.16
CA SER A 165 1.79 1.52 -21.25
C SER A 165 0.26 1.43 -21.28
N SER A 166 -0.32 0.30 -20.88
CA SER A 166 -1.78 0.12 -20.84
C SER A 166 -2.48 1.02 -19.83
N PHE A 167 -1.79 1.52 -18.80
CA PHE A 167 -2.36 2.46 -17.84
C PHE A 167 -2.43 3.90 -18.35
N TYR A 168 -1.83 4.21 -19.49
CA TYR A 168 -1.87 5.55 -20.10
C TYR A 168 -2.88 5.68 -21.25
N VAL A 169 -3.47 4.57 -21.69
CA VAL A 169 -4.41 4.60 -22.82
C VAL A 169 -5.71 5.25 -22.37
N GLU A 170 -6.04 6.38 -22.97
CA GLU A 170 -7.36 7.02 -22.85
C GLU A 170 -8.37 6.22 -23.70
N GLU A 171 -9.59 5.98 -23.19
CA GLU A 171 -10.66 5.42 -24.03
C GLU A 171 -11.03 6.48 -25.08
N GLU A 172 -10.98 6.10 -26.37
CA GLU A 172 -11.62 6.83 -27.48
C GLU A 172 -13.15 6.82 -27.34
#